data_AF-A0A087RRS5-F1
#
_entry.id   AF-A0A087RRS5-F1
#
_cell.length_a   1.000
_cell.length_b   1.000
_cell.length_c   1.000
_cell.angle_alpha   90.00
_cell.angle_beta   90.00
_cell.angle_gamma   90.00
#
_symmetry.space_group_name_H-M   'P 1'
#
loop_
_entity.id
_entity.type
_entity.pdbx_description
1 polymer ?
#
loop_
_entity_poly.entity_id
_entity_poly.type
_entity_poly.pdbx_seq_one_letter_code
_entity_poly.pdbx_strand_id
1 'polypeptide(L)'
;MYYVRILLQISRLTNKSKFKLLGALVLVGLVVLIPITSENFTDENKIHISIHISSTLLGVFLSIVALVTYFEFKTTRLFLVLCAFTTITAVEIFSIISFVLSEIPPTPDSDSLVTHGLIFAMLSFFAIGIFRSD
;
A
#
# COMPACT_ATOMS: atom_id res chain seq x y z
N MET A 1 14.90 -9.75 26.46
CA MET A 1 14.38 -8.68 27.34
C MET A 1 14.28 -7.30 26.66
N TYR A 2 15.09 -6.99 25.63
CA TYR A 2 15.02 -5.71 24.89
C TYR A 2 13.75 -5.51 24.05
N TYR A 3 13.29 -6.53 23.33
CA TYR A 3 12.10 -6.45 22.47
C TYR A 3 10.80 -6.07 23.23
N VAL A 4 10.64 -6.56 24.46
CA VAL A 4 9.47 -6.28 25.30
C VAL A 4 9.45 -4.80 25.74
N ARG A 5 10.62 -4.20 25.99
CA ARG A 5 10.73 -2.77 26.33
C ARG A 5 10.39 -1.87 25.13
N ILE A 6 10.78 -2.25 23.92
CA ILE A 6 10.47 -1.51 22.70
C ILE A 6 8.96 -1.52 22.42
N LEU A 7 8.31 -2.68 22.54
CA LEU A 7 6.86 -2.80 22.40
C LEU A 7 6.08 -1.96 23.42
N LEU A 8 6.53 -1.94 24.68
CA LEU A 8 5.94 -1.11 25.74
C LEU A 8 6.13 0.41 25.52
N GLN A 9 7.25 0.83 24.91
CA GLN A 9 7.46 2.24 24.58
C GLN A 9 6.58 2.69 23.40
N ILE A 10 6.37 1.84 22.39
CA ILE A 10 5.52 2.15 21.24
C ILE A 10 4.05 2.32 21.68
N SER A 11 3.61 1.52 22.65
CA SER A 11 2.27 1.62 23.27
C SER A 11 2.00 3.01 23.86
N ARG A 12 3.00 3.65 24.47
CA ARG A 12 2.91 4.97 25.12
C ARG A 12 3.08 6.17 24.18
N LEU A 13 3.35 5.96 22.90
CA LEU A 13 3.47 7.05 21.93
C LEU A 13 2.09 7.70 21.69
N THR A 14 2.05 9.03 21.71
CA THR A 14 0.89 9.80 21.24
C THR A 14 0.59 9.48 19.78
N ASN A 15 -0.67 9.62 19.33
CA ASN A 15 -1.06 9.35 17.94
C ASN A 15 -0.23 10.17 16.93
N LYS A 16 0.13 11.41 17.28
CA LYS A 16 1.06 12.25 16.47
C LYS A 16 2.44 11.61 16.31
N SER A 17 3.01 11.05 17.38
CA SER A 17 4.32 10.39 17.32
C SER A 17 4.28 9.03 16.61
N LYS A 18 3.18 8.28 16.72
CA LYS A 18 2.98 7.04 15.95
C LYS A 18 2.90 7.31 14.45
N PHE A 19 2.18 8.36 14.06
CA PHE A 19 2.09 8.81 12.67
C PHE A 19 3.45 9.22 12.10
N LYS A 20 4.24 10.00 12.85
CA LYS A 20 5.61 10.38 12.45
C LYS A 20 6.52 9.17 12.27
N LEU A 21 6.40 8.17 13.15
CA LEU A 21 7.22 6.96 13.11
C LEU A 21 6.83 6.06 11.93
N LEU A 22 5.52 5.92 11.65
CA LEU A 22 5.01 5.25 10.46
C LEU A 22 5.45 5.94 9.17
N GLY A 23 5.33 7.27 9.11
CA GLY A 23 5.80 8.05 7.96
C GLY A 23 7.30 7.90 7.74
N ALA A 24 8.10 7.95 8.81
CA ALA A 24 9.55 7.73 8.74
C ALA A 24 9.90 6.31 8.28
N LEU A 25 9.16 5.29 8.75
CA LEU A 25 9.38 3.90 8.34
C LEU A 25 9.10 3.71 6.84
N VAL A 26 8.04 4.32 6.33
CA VAL A 26 7.67 4.27 4.90
C VAL A 26 8.73 4.99 4.06
N LEU A 27 9.21 6.15 4.53
CA LEU A 27 10.22 6.93 3.83
C LEU A 27 11.58 6.23 3.80
N VAL A 28 11.95 5.56 4.90
CA VAL A 28 13.14 4.69 4.95
C VAL A 28 12.96 3.48 4.04
N GLY A 29 11.79 2.84 4.05
CA GLY A 29 11.46 1.74 3.12
C GLY A 29 11.62 2.18 1.66
N LEU A 30 11.14 3.37 1.31
CA LEU A 30 11.26 3.92 -0.05
C LEU A 30 12.72 4.11 -0.46
N VAL A 31 13.55 4.70 0.41
CA VAL A 31 14.98 4.95 0.13
C VAL A 31 15.77 3.65 0.00
N VAL A 32 15.45 2.64 0.80
CA VAL A 32 16.17 1.36 0.81
C VAL A 32 15.81 0.48 -0.38
N LEU A 33 14.59 0.55 -0.91
CA LEU A 33 14.18 -0.32 -2.04
C LEU A 33 14.62 0.15 -3.42
N ILE A 34 14.94 1.44 -3.61
CA ILE A 34 15.47 1.99 -4.87
C ILE A 34 16.70 1.21 -5.39
N PRO A 35 17.71 0.89 -4.57
CA PRO A 35 18.89 0.13 -5.03
C PRO A 35 18.71 -1.41 -5.06
N ILE A 36 17.57 -1.97 -4.61
CA ILE A 36 17.40 -3.44 -4.48
C ILE A 36 16.91 -4.09 -5.78
N THR A 37 16.61 -3.32 -6.82
CA THR A 37 16.28 -3.89 -8.13
C THR A 37 17.50 -4.61 -8.68
N SER A 38 17.41 -5.94 -8.79
CA SER A 38 18.53 -6.82 -9.12
C SER A 38 19.28 -6.39 -10.38
N GLU A 39 20.57 -6.70 -10.43
CA GLU A 39 21.44 -6.47 -11.60
C GLU A 39 20.94 -7.18 -12.87
N ASN A 40 20.00 -8.13 -12.73
CA ASN A 40 19.40 -8.90 -13.82
C ASN A 40 18.24 -8.20 -14.53
N PHE A 41 17.78 -7.03 -14.06
CA PHE A 41 16.69 -6.29 -14.72
C PHE A 41 17.24 -5.28 -15.74
N THR A 42 16.57 -5.18 -16.89
CA THR A 42 16.76 -4.05 -17.82
C THR A 42 16.33 -2.74 -17.15
N ASP A 43 16.86 -1.61 -17.62
CA ASP A 43 16.56 -0.31 -16.98
C ASP A 43 15.07 0.06 -17.05
N GLU A 44 14.36 -0.38 -18.10
CA GLU A 44 12.90 -0.22 -18.22
C GLU A 44 12.15 -1.03 -17.14
N ASN A 45 12.58 -2.26 -16.90
CA ASN A 45 12.00 -3.14 -15.90
C ASN A 45 12.24 -2.61 -14.47
N LYS A 46 13.42 -2.01 -14.22
CA LYS A 46 13.74 -1.39 -12.92
C LYS A 46 12.82 -0.22 -12.59
N ILE A 47 12.55 0.66 -13.56
CA ILE A 47 11.65 1.79 -13.35
C ILE A 47 10.23 1.30 -13.11
N HIS A 48 9.76 0.34 -13.93
CA HIS A 48 8.42 -0.22 -13.81
C HIS A 48 8.19 -0.84 -12.43
N ILE A 49 9.09 -1.72 -11.96
CA ILE A 49 8.95 -2.34 -10.64
C ILE A 49 9.12 -1.34 -9.49
N SER A 50 10.00 -0.34 -9.64
CA SER A 50 10.19 0.71 -8.64
C SER A 50 8.93 1.54 -8.41
N ILE A 51 8.14 1.80 -9.46
CA ILE A 51 6.86 2.50 -9.35
C ILE A 51 5.87 1.65 -8.55
N HIS A 52 5.71 0.38 -8.88
CA HIS A 52 4.80 -0.53 -8.17
C HIS A 52 5.17 -0.69 -6.69
N ILE A 53 6.46 -0.80 -6.38
CA ILE A 53 6.97 -0.84 -5.01
C ILE A 53 6.64 0.46 -4.26
N SER A 54 6.92 1.60 -4.87
CA SER A 54 6.67 2.92 -4.27
C SER A 54 5.17 3.13 -4.02
N SER A 55 4.33 2.72 -4.99
CA SER A 55 2.88 2.75 -4.90
C SER A 55 2.36 1.82 -3.79
N THR A 56 2.90 0.61 -3.68
CA THR A 56 2.58 -0.33 -2.59
C THR A 56 2.89 0.27 -1.22
N LEU A 57 4.07 0.85 -1.04
CA LEU A 57 4.48 1.48 0.23
C LEU A 57 3.53 2.63 0.61
N LEU A 58 3.19 3.48 -0.36
CA LEU A 58 2.23 4.56 -0.16
C LEU A 58 0.83 4.02 0.17
N GLY A 59 0.37 2.98 -0.53
CA GLY A 59 -0.91 2.32 -0.30
C GLY A 59 -1.01 1.70 1.10
N VAL A 60 0.02 0.99 1.56
CA VAL A 60 0.10 0.44 2.92
C VAL A 60 0.04 1.56 3.96
N PHE A 61 0.80 2.64 3.76
CA PHE A 61 0.79 3.79 4.65
C PHE A 61 -0.61 4.40 4.77
N LEU A 62 -1.23 4.71 3.64
CA LEU A 62 -2.56 5.32 3.60
C LEU A 62 -3.63 4.39 4.17
N SER A 63 -3.52 3.08 3.94
CA SER A 63 -4.38 2.06 4.57
C SER A 63 -4.26 2.08 6.09
N ILE A 64 -3.05 2.15 6.64
CA ILE A 64 -2.84 2.22 8.10
C ILE A 64 -3.41 3.53 8.68
N VAL A 65 -3.17 4.66 8.01
CA VAL A 65 -3.69 5.96 8.43
C VAL A 65 -5.22 5.96 8.40
N ALA A 66 -5.82 5.45 7.34
CA ALA A 66 -7.26 5.33 7.21
C ALA A 66 -7.85 4.39 8.26
N LEU A 67 -7.16 3.29 8.59
CA LEU A 67 -7.58 2.35 9.64
C LEU A 67 -7.58 3.01 11.03
N VAL A 68 -6.49 3.69 11.40
CA VAL A 68 -6.39 4.40 12.67
C VAL A 68 -7.47 5.49 12.78
N THR A 69 -7.66 6.25 11.70
CA THR A 69 -8.66 7.33 11.65
C THR A 69 -10.08 6.76 11.70
N TYR A 70 -10.34 5.64 11.03
CA TYR A 70 -11.61 4.93 11.10
C TYR A 70 -11.93 4.44 12.51
N PHE A 71 -10.96 3.91 13.26
CA PHE A 71 -11.20 3.48 14.64
C PHE A 71 -11.56 4.63 15.57
N GLU A 72 -11.05 5.83 15.32
CA GLU A 72 -11.33 7.03 16.11
C GLU A 72 -12.73 7.59 15.82
N PHE A 73 -13.04 7.85 14.55
CA PHE A 73 -14.26 8.57 14.16
C PHE A 73 -15.42 7.65 13.74
N LYS A 74 -15.12 6.41 13.33
CA LYS A 74 -16.08 5.37 12.93
C LYS A 74 -17.08 5.79 11.85
N THR A 75 -16.74 6.79 11.03
CA THR A 75 -17.60 7.18 9.92
C THR A 75 -17.47 6.17 8.79
N THR A 76 -18.58 5.95 8.12
CA THR A 76 -18.65 5.04 7.00
C THR A 76 -17.87 5.64 5.81
N ARG A 77 -17.85 6.98 5.65
CA ARG A 77 -16.93 7.66 4.71
C ARG A 77 -15.46 7.23 4.88
N LEU A 78 -14.94 7.21 6.11
CA LEU A 78 -13.57 6.77 6.38
C LEU A 78 -13.35 5.28 6.12
N PHE A 79 -14.37 4.45 6.36
CA PHE A 79 -14.31 3.03 6.00
C PHE A 79 -14.12 2.82 4.49
N LEU A 80 -14.82 3.58 3.64
CA LEU A 80 -14.65 3.47 2.18
C LEU A 80 -13.26 3.91 1.73
N VAL A 81 -12.71 4.95 2.36
CA VAL A 81 -11.34 5.40 2.10
C VAL A 81 -10.34 4.30 2.47
N LEU A 82 -10.53 3.62 3.61
CA LEU A 82 -9.74 2.45 3.99
C LEU A 82 -9.85 1.32 2.95
N CYS A 83 -11.06 0.98 2.51
CA CYS A 83 -11.27 -0.02 1.46
C CYS A 83 -10.57 0.37 0.16
N ALA A 84 -10.68 1.63 -0.27
CA ALA A 84 -10.03 2.14 -1.47
C ALA A 84 -8.49 1.99 -1.41
N PHE A 85 -7.88 2.42 -0.30
CA PHE A 85 -6.43 2.29 -0.10
C PHE A 85 -5.97 0.84 0.03
N THR A 86 -6.77 -0.02 0.66
CA THR A 86 -6.46 -1.44 0.76
C THR A 86 -6.52 -2.11 -0.62
N THR A 87 -7.53 -1.76 -1.44
CA THR A 87 -7.68 -2.30 -2.79
C THR A 87 -6.52 -1.90 -3.69
N ILE A 88 -6.10 -0.63 -3.72
CA ILE A 88 -4.92 -0.24 -4.52
C ILE A 88 -3.65 -0.94 -4.00
N THR A 89 -3.50 -1.10 -2.69
CA THR A 89 -2.36 -1.86 -2.13
C THR A 89 -2.35 -3.30 -2.64
N ALA A 90 -3.53 -3.94 -2.72
CA ALA A 90 -3.66 -5.30 -3.24
C ALA A 90 -3.33 -5.39 -4.75
N VAL A 91 -3.74 -4.40 -5.55
CA VAL A 91 -3.35 -4.29 -6.98
C VAL A 91 -1.85 -4.29 -7.12
N GLU A 92 -1.17 -3.42 -6.38
CA GLU A 92 0.26 -3.20 -6.54
C GLU A 92 1.07 -4.43 -6.08
N ILE A 93 0.64 -5.09 -4.99
CA ILE A 93 1.21 -6.37 -4.56
C ILE A 93 1.02 -7.44 -5.65
N PHE A 94 -0.18 -7.52 -6.25
CA PHE A 94 -0.45 -8.47 -7.33
C PHE A 94 0.44 -8.19 -8.54
N SER A 95 0.59 -6.93 -8.96
CA SER A 95 1.49 -6.52 -10.04
C SER A 95 2.95 -6.90 -9.76
N ILE A 96 3.44 -6.71 -8.53
CA ILE A 96 4.79 -7.13 -8.14
C ILE A 96 4.93 -8.66 -8.20
N ILE A 97 3.96 -9.41 -7.69
CA ILE A 97 3.98 -10.88 -7.70
C ILE A 97 3.95 -11.40 -9.14
N SER A 98 3.04 -10.90 -9.99
CA SER A 98 2.97 -11.28 -11.40
C SER A 98 4.27 -10.97 -12.13
N PHE A 99 4.92 -9.84 -11.82
CA PHE A 99 6.22 -9.50 -12.38
C PHE A 99 7.34 -10.45 -11.93
N VAL A 100 7.38 -10.83 -10.65
CA VAL A 100 8.41 -11.74 -10.10
C VAL A 100 8.22 -13.19 -10.53
N LEU A 101 6.97 -13.65 -10.66
CA LEU A 101 6.64 -15.05 -11.03
C LEU A 101 6.57 -15.29 -12.54
N SER A 102 6.84 -14.28 -13.37
CA SER A 102 6.78 -14.40 -14.83
C SER A 102 7.95 -15.24 -15.38
N GLU A 103 7.88 -16.56 -15.21
CA GLU A 103 8.73 -17.57 -15.85
C GLU A 103 8.06 -18.17 -17.11
N ILE A 104 6.83 -17.74 -17.43
CA ILE A 104 5.95 -18.34 -18.45
C ILE A 104 5.47 -17.22 -19.39
N PRO A 105 5.45 -17.42 -20.73
CA PRO A 105 4.99 -16.41 -21.67
C PRO A 105 3.58 -15.92 -21.31
N PRO A 106 3.31 -14.62 -21.45
CA PRO A 106 2.12 -13.98 -20.92
C PRO A 106 0.89 -14.58 -21.60
N THR A 107 0.04 -15.26 -20.84
CA THR A 107 -1.37 -15.38 -21.22
C THR A 107 -1.98 -13.99 -21.08
N PRO A 108 -2.40 -13.33 -22.16
CA PRO A 108 -2.62 -11.88 -22.16
C PRO A 108 -3.84 -11.39 -21.35
N ASP A 109 -4.68 -12.26 -20.78
CA ASP A 109 -6.04 -11.84 -20.43
C ASP A 109 -6.41 -11.87 -18.93
N SER A 110 -5.78 -12.71 -18.10
CA SER A 110 -6.22 -12.87 -16.70
C SER A 110 -5.66 -11.80 -15.76
N ASP A 111 -4.35 -11.56 -15.82
CA ASP A 111 -3.66 -10.69 -14.87
C ASP A 111 -4.04 -9.22 -15.09
N SER A 112 -4.27 -8.85 -16.35
CA SER A 112 -4.80 -7.54 -16.75
C SER A 112 -6.23 -7.35 -16.25
N LEU A 113 -7.10 -8.35 -16.38
CA LEU A 113 -8.48 -8.24 -15.91
C LEU A 113 -8.56 -8.06 -14.38
N VAL A 114 -7.74 -8.80 -13.63
CA VAL A 114 -7.69 -8.70 -12.15
C VAL A 114 -7.19 -7.32 -11.72
N THR A 115 -6.08 -6.84 -12.28
CA THR A 115 -5.54 -5.52 -11.95
C THR A 115 -6.52 -4.39 -12.29
N HIS A 116 -7.12 -4.40 -13.48
CA HIS A 116 -8.13 -3.40 -13.87
C HIS A 116 -9.40 -3.50 -13.02
N GLY A 117 -9.87 -4.70 -12.70
CA GLY A 117 -11.05 -4.91 -11.86
C GLY A 117 -10.85 -4.36 -10.45
N LEU A 118 -9.68 -4.55 -9.87
CA LEU A 118 -9.33 -3.99 -8.57
C LEU A 118 -9.16 -2.46 -8.61
N ILE A 119 -8.56 -1.89 -9.66
CA ILE A 119 -8.53 -0.43 -9.86
C ILE A 119 -9.96 0.14 -9.95
N PHE A 120 -10.84 -0.52 -10.71
CA PHE A 120 -12.25 -0.14 -10.81
C PHE A 120 -12.96 -0.19 -9.45
N ALA A 121 -12.70 -1.23 -8.65
CA ALA A 121 -13.23 -1.33 -7.29
C ALA A 121 -12.73 -0.20 -6.38
N MET A 122 -11.43 0.16 -6.46
CA MET A 122 -10.87 1.29 -5.73
C MET A 122 -11.54 2.62 -6.11
N LEU A 123 -11.71 2.89 -7.42
CA LEU A 123 -12.40 4.08 -7.90
C LEU A 123 -13.86 4.11 -7.45
N SER A 124 -14.53 2.97 -7.43
CA SER A 124 -15.92 2.84 -6.95
C SER A 124 -16.03 3.19 -5.47
N PHE A 125 -15.10 2.72 -4.63
CA PHE A 125 -15.07 3.08 -3.21
C PHE A 125 -14.86 4.59 -3.02
N PHE A 126 -13.97 5.22 -3.79
CA PHE A 126 -13.80 6.67 -3.74
C PHE A 126 -15.04 7.43 -4.21
N ALA A 127 -15.66 7.02 -5.33
CA ALA A 127 -16.85 7.65 -5.85
C ALA A 127 -18.00 7.63 -4.82
N ILE A 128 -18.26 6.47 -4.20
CA ILE A 128 -19.27 6.34 -3.14
C ILE A 128 -18.88 7.19 -1.91
N GLY A 129 -17.59 7.20 -1.56
CA GLY A 129 -17.07 7.97 -0.43
C GLY A 129 -17.18 9.49 -0.58
N ILE A 130 -17.16 10.01 -1.82
CA ILE A 130 -17.32 11.45 -2.10
C ILE A 130 -18.73 11.93 -1.76
N PHE A 131 -19.76 11.13 -2.07
CA PHE A 131 -21.16 11.52 -1.86
C PHE A 131 -21.71 11.18 -0.47
N ARG A 132 -20.89 10.60 0.41
CA ARG A 132 -21.28 10.30 1.79
C ARG A 132 -21.22 11.54 2.67
N SER A 133 -22.31 11.75 3.42
CA SER A 133 -22.54 12.92 4.27
C SER A 133 -22.49 12.60 5.78
N ASP A 134 -22.16 11.36 6.12
CA ASP A 134 -22.05 10.88 7.49
C ASP A 134 -20.73 11.26 8.17
#